data_AF-A0A6P7HC52-F1
#
_entry.id   AF-A0A6P7HC52-F1
#
_cell.length_a   1.000
_cell.length_b   1.000
_cell.length_c   1.000
_cell.angle_alpha   90.00
_cell.angle_beta   90.00
_cell.angle_gamma   90.00
#
_symmetry.space_group_name_H-M   'P 1'
#
loop_
_entity.id
_entity.type
_entity.pdbx_description
1 polymer ?
#
loop_
_entity_poly.entity_id
_entity_poly.type
_entity_poly.pdbx_seq_one_letter_code
_entity_poly.pdbx_strand_id
1 'polypeptide(L)'
;MVSGHSFLPNDTDFASIESYAQKKLQVIYSPNEWNEAILKCRSKNPFHLTKMDREDFYSTTELVDAVTKRSVNVDKGNFNWLKTQWIRFIREDPFVLFYKETLQKDVQFESVSLAWSKQKTKKNRNNDQIPVGLIEQSHLYNAPRPVTKEKKRDMLDLLDYIPPVLHEFYRNLITGDDVEDIGLLEEVAEPEQDENID
;
A
#
# COMPACT_ATOMS: atom_id res chain seq x y z
N MET A 1 0.83 27.31 3.67
CA MET A 1 1.34 25.97 3.35
C MET A 1 0.20 25.20 2.71
N VAL A 2 0.29 24.93 1.42
CA VAL A 2 -0.68 24.07 0.73
C VAL A 2 -0.31 22.63 1.04
N SER A 3 -1.25 21.86 1.59
CA SER A 3 -1.09 20.43 1.88
C SER A 3 -0.93 19.69 0.55
N GLY A 4 0.29 19.26 0.22
CA GLY A 4 0.56 18.52 -1.03
C GLY A 4 2.01 18.59 -1.53
N HIS A 5 2.80 19.57 -1.10
CA HIS A 5 4.19 19.77 -1.54
C HIS A 5 5.21 19.64 -0.39
N SER A 6 4.91 18.81 0.60
CA SER A 6 5.86 18.53 1.67
C SER A 6 6.77 17.41 1.19
N PHE A 7 8.04 17.72 0.91
CA PHE A 7 9.09 16.73 0.72
C PHE A 7 8.99 15.71 1.85
N LEU A 8 8.57 14.49 1.53
CA LEU A 8 8.47 13.45 2.54
C LEU A 8 9.90 13.03 2.88
N PRO A 9 10.18 12.64 4.13
CA PRO A 9 11.51 12.10 4.49
C PRO A 9 11.96 10.98 3.54
N ASN A 10 10.99 10.26 2.99
CA ASN A 10 11.15 9.15 2.06
C ASN A 10 11.71 9.59 0.69
N ASP A 11 11.53 10.84 0.28
CA ASP A 11 12.02 11.34 -1.03
C ASP A 11 13.55 11.29 -1.08
N THR A 12 14.19 11.59 0.06
CA THR A 12 15.65 11.48 0.21
C THR A 12 16.11 10.02 0.20
N ASP A 13 15.26 9.10 0.66
CA ASP A 13 15.51 7.66 0.63
C ASP A 13 15.49 7.14 -0.80
N PHE A 14 14.45 7.46 -1.57
CA PHE A 14 14.34 7.10 -2.99
C PHE A 14 15.51 7.68 -3.81
N ALA A 15 15.82 8.96 -3.62
CA ALA A 15 16.94 9.60 -4.31
C ALA A 15 18.28 8.89 -4.04
N SER A 16 18.50 8.38 -2.82
CA SER A 16 19.72 7.63 -2.48
C SER A 16 19.80 6.31 -3.25
N ILE A 17 18.69 5.58 -3.31
CA ILE A 17 18.59 4.27 -3.98
C ILE A 17 18.75 4.45 -5.49
N GLU A 18 18.02 5.39 -6.08
CA GLU A 18 18.09 5.72 -7.51
C GLU A 18 19.48 6.18 -7.93
N SER A 19 20.12 7.05 -7.12
CA SER A 19 21.47 7.51 -7.42
C SER A 19 22.47 6.36 -7.42
N TYR A 20 22.32 5.39 -6.51
CA TYR A 20 23.17 4.20 -6.51
C TYR A 20 22.88 3.31 -7.72
N ALA A 21 21.60 3.05 -8.01
CA ALA A 21 21.18 2.27 -9.18
C ALA A 21 21.79 2.85 -10.47
N GLN A 22 21.60 4.14 -10.73
CA GLN A 22 22.10 4.80 -11.94
C GLN A 22 23.64 4.86 -12.00
N LYS A 23 24.32 5.16 -10.89
CA LYS A 23 25.78 5.38 -10.90
C LYS A 23 26.60 4.09 -10.80
N LYS A 24 26.08 3.07 -10.12
CA LYS A 24 26.83 1.85 -9.77
C LYS A 24 26.34 0.61 -10.50
N LEU A 25 25.02 0.44 -10.63
CA LEU A 25 24.45 -0.68 -11.37
C LEU A 25 24.27 -0.34 -12.86
N GLN A 26 24.06 0.95 -13.18
CA GLN A 26 23.83 1.54 -14.50
C GLN A 26 22.53 1.07 -15.17
N VAL A 27 22.33 -0.23 -15.27
CA VAL A 27 21.13 -0.85 -15.81
C VAL A 27 20.64 -1.90 -14.83
N ILE A 28 19.33 -1.95 -14.63
CA ILE A 28 18.68 -2.95 -13.78
C ILE A 28 17.86 -3.88 -14.67
N TYR A 29 18.17 -5.16 -14.59
CA TYR A 29 17.58 -6.24 -15.37
C TYR A 29 16.79 -7.22 -14.51
N SER A 30 16.84 -7.12 -13.18
CA SER A 30 16.07 -7.97 -12.30
C SER A 30 15.68 -7.29 -10.99
N PRO A 31 14.59 -7.72 -10.33
CA PRO A 31 14.23 -7.22 -9.00
C PRO A 31 15.31 -7.43 -7.94
N ASN A 32 16.17 -8.45 -8.11
CA ASN A 32 17.24 -8.73 -7.15
C ASN A 32 18.33 -7.65 -7.16
N GLU A 33 18.56 -6.97 -8.28
CA GLU A 33 19.52 -5.87 -8.35
C GLU A 33 19.01 -4.63 -7.60
N TRP A 34 17.69 -4.43 -7.53
CA TRP A 34 17.10 -3.41 -6.65
C TRP A 34 17.37 -3.71 -5.17
N ASN A 35 17.33 -4.99 -4.77
CA ASN A 35 17.68 -5.38 -3.40
C ASN A 35 19.12 -4.97 -3.07
N GLU A 36 20.05 -5.14 -4.01
CA GLU A 36 21.43 -4.71 -3.84
C GLU A 36 21.55 -3.18 -3.77
N ALA A 37 20.82 -2.45 -4.61
CA ALA A 37 20.79 -0.99 -4.58
C ALA A 37 20.34 -0.48 -3.21
N ILE A 38 19.25 -1.05 -2.67
CA ILE A 38 18.71 -0.67 -1.35
C ILE A 38 19.72 -0.97 -0.24
N LEU A 39 20.36 -2.15 -0.26
CA LEU A 39 21.31 -2.53 0.79
C LEU A 39 22.61 -1.71 0.76
N LYS A 40 23.06 -1.28 -0.43
CA LYS A 40 24.39 -0.68 -0.62
C LYS A 40 24.39 0.82 -0.84
N CYS A 41 23.24 1.47 -1.06
CA CYS A 41 23.18 2.90 -1.38
C CYS A 41 23.64 3.81 -0.24
N ARG A 42 23.63 3.33 1.01
CA ARG A 42 24.04 4.10 2.20
C ARG A 42 25.06 3.34 3.02
N SER A 43 26.19 3.99 3.29
CA SER A 43 27.22 3.46 4.20
C SER A 43 26.93 3.76 5.67
N LYS A 44 26.27 4.90 5.95
CA LYS A 44 25.82 5.30 7.28
C LYS A 44 24.32 5.07 7.40
N ASN A 45 23.88 4.38 8.46
CA ASN A 45 22.50 3.96 8.67
C ASN A 45 21.93 3.23 7.43
N PRO A 46 22.50 2.06 7.07
CA PRO A 46 22.03 1.29 5.93
C PRO A 46 20.58 0.86 6.12
N PHE A 47 19.86 0.69 5.01
CA PHE A 47 18.49 0.22 5.04
C PHE A 47 18.42 -1.23 5.52
N HIS A 48 17.36 -1.53 6.28
CA HIS A 48 16.98 -2.91 6.56
C HIS A 48 16.03 -3.39 5.47
N LEU A 49 16.48 -4.34 4.65
CA LEU A 49 15.66 -4.92 3.60
C LEU A 49 15.05 -6.23 4.07
N THR A 50 13.73 -6.30 4.07
CA THR A 50 12.97 -7.53 4.28
C THR A 50 12.37 -7.96 2.94
N LYS A 51 12.87 -9.04 2.36
CA LYS A 51 12.27 -9.62 1.16
C LYS A 51 11.01 -10.37 1.57
N MET A 52 9.87 -9.95 1.04
CA MET A 52 8.58 -10.61 1.28
C MET A 52 8.36 -11.68 0.21
N ASP A 53 7.97 -12.86 0.66
CA ASP A 53 7.48 -13.93 -0.20
C ASP A 53 5.95 -13.90 -0.27
N ARG A 54 5.37 -14.74 -1.13
CA ARG A 54 3.92 -14.76 -1.40
C ARG A 54 3.11 -14.98 -0.13
N GLU A 55 3.63 -15.82 0.76
CA GLU A 55 3.03 -16.24 2.01
C GLU A 55 2.94 -15.10 3.03
N ASP A 56 3.72 -14.02 2.86
CA ASP A 56 3.70 -12.84 3.72
C ASP A 56 2.55 -11.88 3.39
N PHE A 57 1.85 -12.09 2.27
CA PHE A 57 0.72 -11.26 1.86
C PHE A 57 -0.61 -11.85 2.34
N TYR A 58 -1.34 -11.08 3.14
CA TYR A 58 -2.62 -11.45 3.73
C TYR A 58 -3.77 -10.62 3.15
N SER A 59 -4.94 -11.24 3.03
CA SER A 59 -6.17 -10.56 2.67
C SER A 59 -6.68 -9.72 3.83
N THR A 60 -7.22 -8.54 3.54
CA THR A 60 -7.88 -7.69 4.53
C THR A 60 -9.41 -7.87 4.53
N THR A 61 -9.95 -8.74 3.68
CA THR A 61 -11.40 -8.95 3.53
C THR A 61 -12.06 -9.32 4.86
N GLU A 62 -11.47 -10.23 5.62
CA GLU A 62 -12.00 -10.68 6.92
C GLU A 62 -12.03 -9.54 7.94
N LEU A 63 -11.01 -8.66 7.93
CA LEU A 63 -10.96 -7.47 8.79
C LEU A 63 -12.02 -6.44 8.37
N VAL A 64 -12.20 -6.23 7.07
CA VAL A 64 -13.20 -5.31 6.52
C VAL A 64 -14.62 -5.80 6.83
N ASP A 65 -14.88 -7.10 6.69
CA ASP A 65 -16.17 -7.71 6.99
C ASP A 65 -16.49 -7.68 8.50
N ALA A 66 -15.46 -7.65 9.35
CA ALA A 66 -15.64 -7.54 10.79
C ALA A 66 -15.99 -6.11 11.28
N VAL A 67 -15.83 -5.09 10.42
CA VAL A 67 -16.12 -3.68 10.75
C VAL A 67 -17.25 -3.11 9.90
N THR A 68 -17.96 -2.12 10.44
CA THR A 68 -19.02 -1.42 9.70
C THR A 68 -18.58 0.00 9.36
N LYS A 69 -18.62 0.36 8.07
CA LYS A 69 -18.47 1.75 7.63
C LYS A 69 -19.63 2.59 8.19
N ARG A 70 -19.32 3.60 9.00
CA ARG A 70 -20.31 4.48 9.62
C ARG A 70 -20.39 5.83 8.90
N SER A 71 -21.56 6.45 8.99
CA SER A 71 -21.82 7.85 8.59
C SER A 71 -22.40 8.67 9.75
N VAL A 72 -22.50 8.07 10.93
CA VAL A 72 -23.08 8.67 12.13
C VAL A 72 -22.17 8.32 13.30
N ASN A 73 -21.88 9.30 14.16
CA ASN A 73 -21.07 9.12 15.35
C ASN A 73 -21.90 8.49 16.50
N VAL A 74 -21.28 8.22 17.66
CA VAL A 74 -21.98 7.63 18.81
C VAL A 74 -23.11 8.52 19.34
N ASP A 75 -22.93 9.84 19.27
CA ASP A 75 -23.89 10.86 19.73
C ASP A 75 -24.97 11.21 18.70
N LYS A 76 -25.11 10.42 17.62
CA LYS A 76 -26.05 10.63 16.50
C LYS A 76 -25.79 11.90 15.65
N GLY A 77 -24.62 12.51 15.79
CA GLY A 77 -24.09 13.51 14.87
C GLY A 77 -23.64 12.89 13.55
N ASN A 78 -23.58 13.72 12.50
CA ASN A 78 -23.10 13.30 11.19
C ASN A 78 -21.59 13.08 11.21
N PHE A 79 -21.13 11.92 10.78
CA PHE A 79 -19.70 11.61 10.66
C PHE A 79 -19.26 11.67 9.21
N ASN A 80 -18.32 12.57 8.89
CA ASN A 80 -17.80 12.73 7.54
C ASN A 80 -16.32 12.31 7.46
N TRP A 81 -16.08 11.21 6.76
CA TRP A 81 -14.73 10.67 6.51
C TRP A 81 -13.79 11.68 5.85
N LEU A 82 -14.29 12.50 4.93
CA LEU A 82 -13.46 13.46 4.17
C LEU A 82 -13.08 14.70 4.97
N LYS A 83 -13.89 15.07 5.98
CA LYS A 83 -13.59 16.20 6.88
C LYS A 83 -12.70 15.79 8.05
N THR A 84 -12.55 14.50 8.29
CA THR A 84 -11.75 13.99 9.39
C THR A 84 -10.27 14.29 9.13
N GLN A 85 -9.64 15.05 10.04
CA GLN A 85 -8.23 15.44 9.92
C GLN A 85 -7.33 14.65 10.85
N TRP A 86 -7.86 14.16 11.98
CA TRP A 86 -7.09 13.44 12.96
C TRP A 86 -7.88 12.23 13.43
N ILE A 87 -7.31 11.05 13.20
CA ILE A 87 -7.83 9.76 13.67
C ILE A 87 -6.93 9.24 14.79
N ARG A 88 -7.55 8.67 15.83
CA ARG A 88 -6.88 8.01 16.94
C ARG A 88 -7.52 6.66 17.21
N PHE A 89 -6.67 5.63 17.32
CA PHE A 89 -7.04 4.29 17.75
C PHE A 89 -6.43 4.02 19.13
N ILE A 90 -7.18 3.33 19.97
CA ILE A 90 -6.79 2.97 21.34
C ILE A 90 -6.84 1.45 21.44
N ARG A 91 -5.83 0.84 22.06
CA ARG A 91 -5.72 -0.63 22.13
C ARG A 91 -6.87 -1.25 22.90
N GLU A 92 -7.29 -0.58 23.96
CA GLU A 92 -8.36 -1.00 24.87
C GLU A 92 -9.73 -1.00 24.17
N ASP A 93 -9.92 -0.15 23.15
CA ASP A 93 -11.17 0.02 22.41
C ASP A 93 -10.96 -0.17 20.89
N PRO A 94 -10.66 -1.40 20.43
CA PRO A 94 -10.24 -1.65 19.04
C PRO A 94 -11.32 -1.39 17.99
N PHE A 95 -12.59 -1.32 18.41
CA PHE A 95 -13.74 -1.03 17.55
C PHE A 95 -14.26 0.40 17.69
N VAL A 96 -13.52 1.28 18.36
CA VAL A 96 -13.87 2.70 18.46
C VAL A 96 -12.81 3.52 17.73
N LEU A 97 -13.27 4.30 16.76
CA LEU A 97 -12.45 5.28 16.08
C LEU A 97 -12.72 6.63 16.74
N PHE A 98 -11.70 7.21 17.34
CA PHE A 98 -11.74 8.57 17.86
C PHE A 98 -11.28 9.52 16.76
N TYR A 99 -12.04 10.58 16.51
CA TYR A 99 -11.71 11.54 15.45
C TYR A 99 -11.95 12.99 15.86
N LYS A 100 -11.36 13.90 15.08
CA LYS A 100 -11.73 15.31 15.04
C LYS A 100 -11.46 15.90 13.66
N GLU A 101 -12.21 16.95 13.33
CA GLU A 101 -12.11 17.67 12.05
C GLU A 101 -11.10 18.83 12.10
N THR A 102 -10.24 18.87 13.12
CA THR A 102 -9.25 19.94 13.34
C THR A 102 -7.94 19.39 13.91
N LEU A 103 -6.83 20.06 13.61
CA LEU A 103 -5.51 19.75 14.17
C LEU A 103 -5.25 20.39 15.55
N GLN A 104 -6.18 21.21 16.06
CA GLN A 104 -6.03 21.85 17.37
C GLN A 104 -6.00 20.81 18.50
N LYS A 105 -5.01 20.93 19.42
CA LYS A 105 -4.81 19.95 20.50
C LYS A 105 -5.89 19.99 21.59
N ASP A 106 -6.46 21.18 21.83
CA ASP A 106 -7.40 21.42 22.92
C ASP A 106 -8.83 20.96 22.61
N VAL A 107 -9.12 20.67 21.34
CA VAL A 107 -10.40 20.14 20.90
C VAL A 107 -10.48 18.65 21.23
N GLN A 108 -11.52 18.27 21.97
CA GLN A 108 -11.78 16.89 22.36
C GLN A 108 -12.12 16.03 21.14
N PHE A 109 -11.81 14.73 21.23
CA PHE A 109 -12.16 13.77 20.19
C PHE A 109 -13.63 13.39 20.29
N GLU A 110 -14.30 13.36 19.15
CA GLU A 110 -15.54 12.62 18.97
C GLU A 110 -15.23 11.14 18.73
N SER A 111 -16.25 10.28 18.82
CA SER A 111 -16.08 8.83 18.62
C SER A 111 -17.12 8.24 17.69
N VAL A 112 -16.70 7.25 16.92
CA VAL A 112 -17.57 6.43 16.06
C VAL A 112 -17.29 4.96 16.30
N SER A 113 -18.36 4.18 16.49
CA SER A 113 -18.25 2.74 16.71
C SER A 113 -18.18 2.00 15.37
N LEU A 114 -17.04 1.38 15.11
CA LEU A 114 -16.80 0.49 13.97
C LEU A 114 -17.37 -0.91 14.18
N ALA A 115 -17.89 -1.20 15.39
CA ALA A 115 -18.46 -2.49 15.73
C ALA A 115 -19.53 -2.93 14.74
N TRP A 116 -19.64 -4.23 14.47
CA TRP A 116 -20.69 -4.77 13.61
C TRP A 116 -22.08 -4.32 14.11
N SER A 117 -22.92 -3.75 13.22
CA SER A 117 -24.31 -3.40 13.55
C SER A 117 -25.24 -4.63 13.50
N LYS A 118 -25.89 -5.00 14.61
CA LYS A 118 -26.85 -6.13 14.75
C LYS A 118 -28.01 -6.15 13.74
N GLN A 119 -28.12 -5.13 12.87
CA GLN A 119 -29.34 -4.81 12.13
C GLN A 119 -29.49 -5.52 10.78
N LYS A 120 -28.55 -6.36 10.33
CA LYS A 120 -28.64 -6.99 8.99
C LYS A 120 -28.90 -8.49 8.90
N THR A 121 -28.93 -9.28 9.98
CA THR A 121 -29.33 -10.70 9.85
C THR A 121 -29.91 -11.27 11.14
N LYS A 122 -31.17 -11.68 11.11
CA LYS A 122 -31.90 -12.41 12.17
C LYS A 122 -31.29 -13.78 12.54
N LYS A 123 -30.13 -14.15 12.01
CA LYS A 123 -29.65 -15.54 11.97
C LYS A 123 -28.56 -15.92 12.98
N ASN A 124 -27.96 -14.97 13.70
CA ASN A 124 -26.96 -15.31 14.73
C ASN A 124 -27.18 -14.50 16.00
N ARG A 125 -27.89 -15.10 16.97
CA ARG A 125 -28.23 -14.46 18.25
C ARG A 125 -27.09 -14.50 19.28
N ASN A 126 -26.00 -15.23 19.01
CA ASN A 126 -24.91 -15.48 19.97
C ASN A 126 -23.53 -14.99 19.49
N ASN A 127 -23.45 -14.07 18.51
CA ASN A 127 -22.15 -13.65 17.98
C ASN A 127 -21.64 -12.43 18.75
N ASP A 128 -20.93 -12.68 19.85
CA ASP A 128 -20.06 -11.67 20.45
C ASP A 128 -19.01 -11.24 19.41
N GLN A 129 -18.70 -9.96 19.37
CA GLN A 129 -17.76 -9.45 18.38
C GLN A 129 -16.37 -10.02 18.66
N ILE A 130 -15.81 -10.74 17.69
CA ILE A 130 -14.46 -11.31 17.80
C ILE A 130 -13.46 -10.15 17.89
N PRO A 131 -12.54 -10.13 18.89
CA PRO A 131 -11.49 -9.13 18.96
C PRO A 131 -10.68 -9.06 17.66
N VAL A 132 -10.38 -7.86 17.16
CA VAL A 132 -9.67 -7.67 15.87
C VAL A 132 -8.39 -8.49 15.78
N GLY A 133 -7.61 -8.56 16.87
CA GLY A 133 -6.35 -9.30 16.90
C GLY A 133 -6.49 -10.84 16.87
N LEU A 134 -7.70 -11.37 16.98
CA LEU A 134 -8.00 -12.81 16.87
C LEU A 134 -8.64 -13.18 15.53
N ILE A 135 -8.84 -12.21 14.63
CA ILE A 135 -9.36 -12.47 13.29
C ILE A 135 -8.22 -13.08 12.47
N GLU A 136 -8.35 -14.36 12.15
CA GLU A 136 -7.44 -15.03 11.22
C GLU A 136 -7.62 -14.45 9.82
N GLN A 137 -6.51 -14.07 9.20
CA GLN A 137 -6.49 -13.54 7.83
C GLN A 137 -6.07 -14.66 6.88
N SER A 138 -6.77 -14.79 5.76
CA SER A 138 -6.34 -15.71 4.70
C SER A 138 -5.14 -15.13 3.96
N HIS A 139 -4.34 -15.99 3.32
CA HIS A 139 -3.36 -15.51 2.34
C HIS A 139 -4.06 -14.78 1.19
N LEU A 140 -3.45 -13.70 0.71
CA LEU A 140 -3.96 -12.91 -0.40
C LEU A 140 -3.82 -13.66 -1.74
N TYR A 141 -2.75 -14.44 -1.88
CA TYR A 141 -2.41 -15.15 -3.11
C TYR A 141 -2.25 -16.66 -2.89
N ASN A 142 -3.15 -17.45 -3.48
CA ASN A 142 -3.13 -18.90 -3.37
C ASN A 142 -2.16 -19.58 -4.36
N ALA A 143 -1.73 -18.86 -5.38
CA ALA A 143 -0.79 -19.28 -6.42
C ALA A 143 0.16 -18.12 -6.76
N PRO A 144 1.28 -18.36 -7.45
CA PRO A 144 2.08 -17.27 -8.02
C PRO A 144 1.17 -16.35 -8.87
N ARG A 145 1.47 -15.04 -8.92
CA ARG A 145 0.67 -14.12 -9.73
C ARG A 145 1.06 -14.25 -11.22
N PRO A 146 0.12 -14.59 -12.11
CA PRO A 146 0.41 -14.63 -13.54
C PRO A 146 0.54 -13.23 -14.14
N VAL A 147 1.27 -13.15 -15.24
CA VAL A 147 1.28 -12.00 -16.15
C VAL A 147 0.36 -12.25 -17.34
N THR A 148 -0.04 -11.21 -18.06
CA THR A 148 -0.77 -11.37 -19.32
C THR A 148 0.10 -12.05 -20.37
N LYS A 149 -0.52 -12.70 -21.35
CA LYS A 149 0.19 -13.38 -22.45
C LYS A 149 0.97 -12.39 -23.30
N GLU A 150 0.38 -11.22 -23.53
CA GLU A 150 0.95 -10.10 -24.27
C GLU A 150 2.21 -9.60 -23.58
N LYS A 151 2.14 -9.32 -22.27
CA LYS A 151 3.30 -8.87 -21.49
C LYS A 151 4.41 -9.90 -21.45
N LYS A 152 4.07 -11.20 -21.35
CA LYS A 152 5.10 -12.26 -21.44
C LYS A 152 5.76 -12.27 -22.80
N ARG A 153 4.99 -12.19 -23.90
CA ARG A 153 5.55 -12.13 -25.25
C ARG A 153 6.49 -10.93 -25.39
N ASP A 154 6.06 -9.75 -24.98
CA ASP A 154 6.86 -8.54 -25.10
C ASP A 154 8.15 -8.63 -24.24
N MET A 155 8.08 -9.22 -23.04
CA MET A 155 9.28 -9.51 -22.24
C MET A 155 10.23 -10.52 -22.92
N LEU A 156 9.69 -11.50 -23.63
CA LEU A 156 10.50 -12.48 -24.38
C LEU A 156 11.18 -11.83 -25.60
N ASP A 157 10.49 -10.93 -26.29
CA ASP A 157 11.04 -10.17 -27.41
C ASP A 157 12.16 -9.21 -26.96
N LEU A 158 12.09 -8.73 -25.72
CA LEU A 158 13.12 -7.87 -25.12
C LEU A 158 14.34 -8.63 -24.56
N LEU A 159 14.36 -9.97 -24.58
CA LEU A 159 15.47 -10.75 -24.04
C LEU A 159 16.81 -10.45 -24.73
N ASP A 160 16.80 -10.03 -25.99
CA ASP A 160 18.02 -9.67 -26.73
C ASP A 160 18.77 -8.48 -26.09
N TYR A 161 18.06 -7.66 -25.30
CA TYR A 161 18.63 -6.53 -24.56
C TYR A 161 18.99 -6.87 -23.10
N ILE A 162 18.75 -8.12 -22.67
CA ILE A 162 18.95 -8.59 -21.31
C ILE A 162 20.08 -9.63 -21.27
N PRO A 163 20.99 -9.61 -20.27
CA PRO A 163 22.01 -10.64 -20.13
C PRO A 163 21.43 -12.07 -20.09
N PRO A 164 22.00 -13.04 -20.84
CA PRO A 164 21.47 -14.41 -20.93
C PRO A 164 21.30 -15.13 -19.59
N VAL A 165 22.13 -14.80 -18.59
CA VAL A 165 22.04 -15.36 -17.24
C VAL A 165 20.72 -15.04 -16.53
N LEU A 166 20.02 -13.98 -16.95
CA LEU A 166 18.74 -13.56 -16.38
C LEU A 166 17.54 -14.02 -17.20
N HIS A 167 17.75 -14.61 -18.39
CA HIS A 167 16.64 -15.03 -19.26
C HIS A 167 15.74 -16.07 -18.61
N GLU A 168 16.31 -16.94 -17.78
CA GLU A 168 15.55 -17.99 -17.08
C GLU A 168 14.45 -17.41 -16.20
N PHE A 169 14.71 -16.30 -15.51
CA PHE A 169 13.72 -15.60 -14.69
C PHE A 169 12.47 -15.24 -15.50
N TYR A 170 12.66 -14.59 -16.66
CA TYR A 170 11.57 -14.15 -17.53
C TYR A 170 10.83 -15.31 -18.20
N ARG A 171 11.55 -16.37 -18.60
CA ARG A 171 10.95 -17.56 -19.21
C ARG A 171 10.03 -18.31 -18.24
N ASN A 172 10.41 -18.35 -16.96
CA ASN A 172 9.69 -19.04 -15.90
C ASN A 172 8.46 -18.28 -15.37
N LEU A 173 8.20 -17.05 -15.83
CA LEU A 173 6.97 -16.32 -15.50
C LEU A 173 5.74 -17.07 -16.02
N ILE A 174 4.74 -17.26 -15.16
CA ILE A 174 3.48 -17.91 -15.52
C ILE A 174 2.51 -16.90 -16.17
N THR A 175 1.66 -17.37 -17.08
CA THR A 175 0.65 -16.54 -17.77
C THR A 175 -0.77 -16.92 -17.39
N GLY A 176 -1.69 -15.96 -17.43
CA GLY A 176 -3.12 -16.18 -17.20
C GLY A 176 -3.97 -15.39 -18.21
N ASP A 177 -5.19 -15.86 -18.45
CA ASP A 177 -6.14 -15.24 -19.39
C ASP A 177 -6.95 -14.10 -18.77
N ASP A 178 -7.29 -14.20 -17.48
CA ASP A 178 -8.09 -13.20 -16.74
C ASP A 178 -7.22 -12.31 -15.84
N VAL A 179 -6.09 -11.83 -16.37
CA VAL A 179 -5.19 -10.94 -15.62
C VAL A 179 -5.44 -9.50 -16.03
N GLU A 180 -5.92 -8.69 -15.09
CA GLU A 180 -5.95 -7.24 -15.28
C GLU A 180 -4.50 -6.70 -15.31
N ASP A 181 -4.10 -6.15 -16.46
CA ASP A 181 -2.89 -5.33 -16.56
C ASP A 181 -3.27 -3.90 -16.20
N ILE A 182 -2.56 -3.31 -15.24
CA ILE A 182 -2.76 -1.92 -14.83
C ILE A 182 -2.29 -0.91 -15.90
N GLY A 183 -1.78 -1.41 -17.04
CA GLY A 183 -1.29 -0.61 -18.15
C GLY A 183 0.06 0.04 -17.86
N LEU A 184 0.52 0.87 -18.79
CA LEU A 184 1.58 1.83 -18.52
C LEU A 184 1.04 2.88 -17.57
N LEU A 185 1.76 3.16 -16.48
CA LEU A 185 1.46 4.34 -15.67
C LEU A 185 1.62 5.56 -16.58
N GLU A 186 0.56 6.37 -16.71
CA GLU A 186 0.66 7.62 -17.44
C GLU A 186 1.79 8.45 -16.83
N GLU A 187 2.70 8.96 -17.67
CA GLU A 187 3.69 9.93 -17.23
C GLU A 187 2.92 11.14 -16.69
N VAL A 188 2.93 11.31 -15.37
CA VAL A 188 2.43 12.52 -14.75
C VAL A 188 3.39 13.62 -15.19
N ALA A 189 2.99 14.41 -16.19
CA ALA A 189 3.73 15.59 -16.60
C ALA A 189 3.96 16.46 -15.35
N GLU A 190 5.22 16.64 -14.96
CA GLU A 190 5.53 17.59 -13.90
C GLU A 190 5.04 18.97 -14.36
N PRO A 191 4.26 19.69 -13.54
CA PRO A 191 3.79 21.01 -13.92
C PRO A 191 5.01 21.90 -14.15
N GLU A 192 5.15 22.42 -15.37
CA GLU A 192 6.16 23.42 -15.69
C GLU A 192 6.05 24.56 -14.67
N GLN A 193 7.17 24.84 -14.00
CA GLN A 193 7.25 25.98 -13.10
C GLN A 193 7.24 27.23 -13.99
N ASP A 194 6.09 27.92 -14.05
CA ASP A 194 6.03 29.29 -14.57
C ASP A 194 6.91 30.18 -13.67
N GLU A 195 8.18 30.32 -14.05
CA GLU A 195 9.04 31.43 -13.64
C GLU A 195 8.44 32.73 -14.19
N ASN A 196 7.47 33.30 -13.49
CA ASN A 196 7.09 34.70 -13.66
C ASN A 196 6.59 35.25 -12.33
N ILE A 197 7.51 35.87 -11.59
CA ILE A 197 7.15 36.90 -10.61
C ILE A 197 8.08 38.09 -10.87
N ASP A 198 7.49 39.13 -11.45
CA ASP A 198 8.02 40.50 -11.53
C ASP A 198 8.38 41.08 -10.15
#